data_AF-A0A1E3LBQ5-F1
#
_entry.id   AF-A0A1E3LBQ5-F1
#
_cell.length_a   1.000
_cell.length_b   1.000
_cell.length_c   1.000
_cell.angle_alpha   90.00
_cell.angle_beta   90.00
_cell.angle_gamma   90.00
#
_symmetry.space_group_name_H-M   'P 1'
#
loop_
_entity.id
_entity.type
_entity.pdbx_description
1 polymer ?
#
loop_
_entity_poly.entity_id
_entity_poly.type
_entity_poly.pdbx_seq_one_letter_code
_entity_poly.pdbx_strand_id
1 'polypeptide(L)'
;MKKTPAKLPLKRKFIAVFIAAILPGFGHMYLGLAQRGIQFIAILLLDIAALFYFTSKGIQINVPLLILLALMIPVIYFYNVYDVLQSTDWINDHIRALIPKYKRRKSFAGVRGISFGLVLMAEGLLIFMFLVRPYWLRNVVSFWGGYITAVICIVIGVGLLAFQIVRIYRSIHKSTSSAKSQAVGGASNDRQN
;
A
#
# COMPACT_ATOMS: atom_id res chain seq x y z
N MET A 1 5.07 -28.15 39.06
CA MET A 1 6.05 -27.23 38.44
C MET A 1 5.32 -26.31 37.46
N LYS A 2 5.16 -25.01 37.80
CA LYS A 2 4.62 -24.01 36.86
C LYS A 2 5.68 -23.76 35.78
N LYS A 3 5.44 -24.20 34.54
CA LYS A 3 6.30 -23.83 33.40
C LYS A 3 6.12 -22.34 33.16
N THR A 4 7.11 -21.53 33.53
CA THR A 4 7.18 -20.12 33.14
C THR A 4 7.08 -20.06 31.62
N PRO A 5 6.12 -19.32 31.02
CA PRO A 5 6.01 -19.26 29.58
C PRO A 5 7.29 -18.64 29.02
N ALA A 6 7.96 -19.35 28.11
CA ALA A 6 9.14 -18.86 27.42
C ALA A 6 8.81 -17.52 26.75
N LYS A 7 9.53 -16.45 27.11
CA LYS A 7 9.40 -15.14 26.45
C LYS A 7 9.90 -15.30 25.01
N LEU A 8 9.02 -15.10 24.02
CA LEU A 8 9.46 -15.05 22.62
C LEU A 8 10.35 -13.81 22.41
N PRO A 9 11.44 -13.92 21.64
CA PRO A 9 12.32 -12.79 21.36
C PRO A 9 11.61 -11.76 20.47
N LEU A 10 11.65 -10.49 20.87
CA LEU A 10 11.14 -9.37 20.09
C LEU A 10 11.98 -9.13 18.83
N LYS A 11 11.32 -8.66 17.76
CA LYS A 11 11.99 -8.28 16.51
C LYS A 11 12.55 -6.87 16.61
N ARG A 12 13.77 -6.67 16.10
CA ARG A 12 14.47 -5.38 16.14
C ARG A 12 13.94 -4.47 15.02
N LYS A 13 13.19 -3.43 15.40
CA LYS A 13 12.58 -2.44 14.48
C LYS A 13 13.61 -1.79 13.56
N PHE A 14 14.71 -1.31 14.13
CA PHE A 14 15.77 -0.64 13.37
C PHE A 14 16.36 -1.51 12.26
N ILE A 15 16.61 -2.80 12.53
CA ILE A 15 17.19 -3.71 11.53
C ILE A 15 16.18 -4.00 10.41
N ALA A 16 14.92 -4.27 10.76
CA ALA A 16 13.88 -4.54 9.77
C ALA A 16 13.70 -3.34 8.82
N VAL A 17 13.60 -2.13 9.37
CA VAL A 17 13.46 -0.87 8.62
C VAL A 17 14.71 -0.56 7.81
N PHE A 18 15.90 -0.75 8.37
CA PHE A 18 17.17 -0.51 7.66
C PHE A 18 17.31 -1.42 6.44
N ILE A 19 16.99 -2.72 6.59
CA ILE A 19 16.99 -3.66 5.47
C ILE A 19 15.94 -3.26 4.42
N ALA A 20 14.74 -2.86 4.85
CA ALA A 20 13.69 -2.38 3.94
C ALA A 20 14.09 -1.12 3.16
N ALA A 21 14.91 -0.26 3.77
CA ALA A 21 15.44 0.92 3.14
C ALA A 21 16.53 0.56 2.12
N ILE A 22 17.47 -0.34 2.42
CA ILE A 22 18.49 -0.67 1.41
C ILE A 22 17.85 -1.38 0.21
N LEU A 23 16.98 -2.35 0.45
CA LEU A 23 16.33 -3.13 -0.60
C LEU A 23 14.82 -3.23 -0.36
N PRO A 24 14.00 -2.72 -1.29
CA PRO A 24 12.56 -2.85 -1.18
C PRO A 24 12.13 -4.31 -1.13
N GLY A 25 11.21 -4.63 -0.21
CA GLY A 25 10.70 -5.98 0.04
C GLY A 25 11.53 -6.84 1.02
N PHE A 26 12.83 -6.58 1.22
CA PHE A 26 13.67 -7.41 2.08
C PHE A 26 13.35 -7.27 3.58
N GLY A 27 12.86 -6.12 4.02
CA GLY A 27 12.44 -5.93 5.41
C GLY A 27 11.27 -6.84 5.82
N HIS A 28 10.34 -7.11 4.90
CA HIS A 28 9.26 -8.08 5.12
C HIS A 28 9.79 -9.51 5.21
N MET A 29 10.83 -9.86 4.44
CA MET A 29 11.47 -11.18 4.51
C MET A 29 12.16 -11.40 5.87
N TYR A 30 12.81 -10.37 6.42
CA TYR A 30 13.39 -10.42 7.78
C TYR A 30 12.33 -10.71 8.86
N LEU A 31 11.10 -10.22 8.68
CA LEU A 31 9.98 -10.46 9.59
C LEU A 31 9.29 -11.82 9.38
N GLY A 32 9.69 -12.60 8.36
CA GLY A 32 9.04 -13.86 7.98
C GLY A 32 7.81 -13.69 7.08
N LEU A 33 7.57 -12.50 6.54
CA LEU A 33 6.47 -12.17 5.63
C LEU A 33 6.97 -12.18 4.17
N ALA A 34 7.48 -13.34 3.70
CA ALA A 34 8.07 -13.47 2.37
C ALA A 34 7.11 -13.08 1.23
N GLN A 35 5.82 -13.45 1.34
CA GLN A 35 4.82 -13.11 0.32
C GLN A 35 4.73 -11.60 0.10
N ARG A 36 4.63 -10.80 1.17
CA ARG A 36 4.60 -9.33 1.11
C ARG A 36 5.87 -8.77 0.47
N GLY A 37 7.03 -9.28 0.89
CA GLY A 37 8.32 -8.84 0.35
C GLY A 37 8.43 -9.07 -1.16
N ILE A 38 7.99 -10.24 -1.64
CA ILE A 38 7.99 -10.58 -3.06
C ILE A 38 7.03 -9.66 -3.85
N GLN A 39 5.86 -9.29 -3.31
CA GLN A 39 4.96 -8.34 -3.99
C GLN A 39 5.61 -6.99 -4.22
N PHE A 40 6.29 -6.44 -3.20
CA PHE A 40 7.00 -5.17 -3.34
C PHE A 40 8.09 -5.22 -4.41
N ILE A 41 8.83 -6.33 -4.47
CA ILE A 41 9.84 -6.55 -5.50
C ILE A 41 9.18 -6.64 -6.89
N ALA A 42 8.10 -7.42 -7.03
CA ALA A 42 7.40 -7.63 -8.30
C ALA A 42 6.78 -6.34 -8.84
N ILE A 43 6.12 -5.54 -7.98
CA ILE A 43 5.56 -4.24 -8.35
C ILE A 43 6.66 -3.27 -8.78
N LEU A 44 7.80 -3.23 -8.06
CA LEU A 44 8.93 -2.38 -8.44
C LEU A 44 9.53 -2.81 -9.79
N LEU A 45 9.68 -4.11 -10.03
CA LEU A 45 10.14 -4.64 -11.32
C LEU A 45 9.17 -4.30 -12.46
N LEU A 46 7.86 -4.39 -12.21
CA LEU A 46 6.84 -4.02 -13.17
C LEU A 46 6.90 -2.52 -13.52
N ASP A 47 7.07 -1.67 -12.50
CA ASP A 47 7.20 -0.22 -12.68
C ASP A 47 8.44 0.14 -13.52
N ILE A 48 9.59 -0.46 -13.20
CA ILE A 48 10.82 -0.28 -13.96
C ILE A 48 10.66 -0.82 -15.40
N ALA A 49 10.06 -1.99 -15.59
CA ALA A 49 9.82 -2.57 -16.91
C ALA A 49 8.91 -1.66 -17.76
N ALA A 50 7.86 -1.11 -17.15
CA ALA A 50 7.00 -0.12 -17.79
C ALA A 50 7.79 1.16 -18.14
N LEU A 51 8.64 1.66 -17.24
CA LEU A 51 9.46 2.86 -17.48
C LEU A 51 10.39 2.66 -18.67
N PHE A 52 11.09 1.53 -18.74
CA PHE A 52 11.92 1.17 -19.88
C PHE A 52 11.12 1.03 -21.18
N TYR A 53 9.91 0.46 -21.12
CA TYR A 53 9.05 0.34 -22.28
C TYR A 53 8.67 1.71 -22.85
N PHE A 54 8.20 2.62 -21.99
CA PHE A 54 7.76 3.96 -22.39
C PHE A 54 8.91 4.91 -22.75
N THR A 55 10.12 4.71 -22.21
CA THR A 55 11.28 5.55 -22.54
C THR A 55 11.93 5.19 -23.89
N SER A 56 11.80 3.94 -24.34
CA SER A 56 12.75 3.38 -25.31
C SER A 56 12.37 3.53 -26.80
N LYS A 57 11.17 4.01 -27.20
CA LYS A 57 10.87 4.31 -28.64
C LYS A 57 9.78 5.37 -28.87
N GLY A 58 10.10 6.36 -29.73
CA GLY A 58 9.38 6.95 -30.90
C GLY A 58 7.86 7.17 -30.95
N ILE A 59 7.08 6.66 -30.01
CA ILE A 59 5.72 7.14 -29.76
C ILE A 59 5.90 8.47 -29.05
N GLN A 60 5.16 9.51 -29.44
CA GLN A 60 5.22 10.84 -28.83
C GLN A 60 5.43 10.70 -27.33
N ILE A 61 6.57 11.23 -26.84
CA ILE A 61 6.97 11.04 -25.44
C ILE A 61 5.85 11.63 -24.61
N ASN A 62 5.06 10.78 -23.96
CA ASN A 62 4.08 11.24 -23.00
C ASN A 62 4.85 11.59 -21.73
N VAL A 63 5.56 12.72 -21.78
CA VAL A 63 6.42 13.24 -20.71
C VAL A 63 5.68 13.20 -19.36
N PRO A 64 4.38 13.58 -19.27
CA PRO A 64 3.61 13.43 -18.04
C PRO A 64 3.54 12.00 -17.48
N LEU A 65 3.34 10.98 -18.33
CA LEU A 65 3.27 9.58 -17.88
C LEU A 65 4.63 9.10 -17.38
N LEU A 66 5.71 9.43 -18.10
CA LEU A 66 7.07 9.08 -17.68
C LEU A 66 7.40 9.70 -16.31
N ILE A 67 7.04 10.95 -16.09
CA ILE A 67 7.21 11.63 -14.79
C ILE A 67 6.38 10.95 -13.72
N LEU A 68 5.12 10.60 -14.01
CA LEU A 68 4.24 9.90 -13.06
C LEU A 68 4.81 8.54 -12.65
N LEU A 69 5.33 7.78 -13.61
CA LEU A 69 5.92 6.47 -13.37
C LEU A 69 7.25 6.58 -12.60
N ALA A 70 8.10 7.54 -12.96
CA ALA A 70 9.31 7.85 -12.21
C ALA A 70 9.00 8.31 -10.76
N LEU A 71 7.89 9.02 -10.55
CA LEU A 71 7.40 9.39 -9.22
C LEU A 71 6.83 8.18 -8.45
N MET A 72 6.42 7.12 -9.14
CA MET A 72 5.91 5.92 -8.48
C MET A 72 7.01 5.19 -7.71
N ILE A 73 8.25 5.18 -8.21
CA ILE A 73 9.42 4.57 -7.54
C ILE A 73 9.60 5.07 -6.07
N PRO A 74 9.75 6.38 -5.80
CA PRO A 74 9.89 6.86 -4.42
C PRO A 74 8.62 6.64 -3.58
N VAL A 75 7.44 6.66 -4.19
CA VAL A 75 6.17 6.35 -3.50
C VAL A 75 6.13 4.89 -3.04
N ILE A 76 6.47 3.94 -3.91
CA ILE A 76 6.58 2.51 -3.56
C ILE A 76 7.60 2.32 -2.44
N TYR A 77 8.73 3.00 -2.55
CA TYR A 77 9.81 2.89 -1.57
C TYR A 77 9.38 3.38 -0.17
N PHE A 78 8.73 4.55 -0.09
CA PHE A 78 8.19 5.06 1.17
C PHE A 78 7.13 4.11 1.75
N TYR A 79 6.24 3.58 0.91
CA TYR A 79 5.23 2.63 1.34
C TYR A 79 5.83 1.33 1.86
N ASN A 80 6.86 0.81 1.20
CA ASN A 80 7.60 -0.37 1.66
C ASN A 80 8.23 -0.17 3.05
N VAL A 81 8.92 0.96 3.27
CA VAL A 81 9.52 1.26 4.58
C VAL A 81 8.45 1.40 5.67
N TYR A 82 7.35 2.09 5.35
CA TYR A 82 6.22 2.25 6.26
C TYR A 82 5.51 0.94 6.60
N ASP A 83 5.25 0.08 5.60
CA ASP A 83 4.59 -1.22 5.82
C ASP A 83 5.47 -2.15 6.66
N VAL A 84 6.80 -2.12 6.49
CA VAL A 84 7.74 -2.86 7.36
C VAL A 84 7.72 -2.34 8.79
N LEU A 85 7.69 -1.02 8.99
CA LEU A 85 7.61 -0.42 10.32
C LEU A 85 6.33 -0.88 11.04
N GLN A 86 5.17 -0.74 10.39
CA GLN A 86 3.89 -1.19 10.95
C GLN A 86 3.84 -2.71 11.18
N SER A 87 4.36 -3.50 10.24
CA SER A 87 4.42 -4.95 10.38
C SER A 87 5.26 -5.37 11.58
N THR A 88 6.37 -4.68 11.83
CA THR A 88 7.22 -4.97 13.00
C THR A 88 6.51 -4.65 14.31
N ASP A 89 5.79 -3.54 14.37
CA ASP A 89 5.02 -3.12 15.55
C ASP A 89 3.89 -4.10 15.83
N TRP A 90 3.15 -4.48 14.79
CA TRP A 90 2.12 -5.50 14.86
C TRP A 90 2.67 -6.83 15.41
N ILE A 91 3.80 -7.33 14.87
CA ILE A 91 4.42 -8.58 15.35
C ILE A 91 4.86 -8.46 16.82
N ASN A 92 5.49 -7.35 17.20
CA ASN A 92 5.98 -7.14 18.56
C ASN A 92 4.83 -7.01 19.58
N ASP A 93 3.72 -6.38 19.21
CA ASP A 93 2.52 -6.29 20.04
C ASP A 93 1.85 -7.66 20.19
N HIS A 94 1.83 -8.47 19.13
CA HIS A 94 1.35 -9.86 19.19
C HIS A 94 2.22 -10.72 20.13
N ILE A 95 3.54 -10.53 20.10
CA ILE A 95 4.46 -11.22 21.02
C ILE A 95 4.22 -10.79 22.48
N ARG A 96 3.96 -9.49 22.72
CA ARG A 96 3.64 -8.95 24.05
C ARG A 96 2.29 -9.44 24.59
N ALA A 97 1.30 -9.64 23.70
CA ALA A 97 -0.05 -10.06 24.04
C ALA A 97 -0.21 -11.58 24.31
N LEU A 98 0.88 -12.37 24.36
CA LEU A 98 0.83 -13.80 24.71
C LEU A 98 0.56 -14.08 26.21
N ILE A 99 -0.14 -13.17 26.88
CA ILE A 99 -0.83 -13.34 28.17
C ILE A 99 -2.33 -13.02 27.90
N PRO A 100 -3.26 -13.90 28.31
CA PRO A 100 -3.99 -14.85 27.47
C PRO A 100 -5.20 -14.25 26.72
N LYS A 101 -5.23 -14.40 25.38
CA LYS A 101 -6.44 -14.69 24.57
C LYS A 101 -6.08 -14.94 23.10
N TYR A 102 -5.07 -15.78 22.84
CA TYR A 102 -4.72 -16.13 21.46
C TYR A 102 -5.64 -17.24 20.95
N LYS A 103 -6.84 -16.86 20.47
CA LYS A 103 -7.62 -17.74 19.59
C LYS A 103 -6.92 -17.70 18.23
N ARG A 104 -6.09 -18.71 17.96
CA ARG A 104 -5.45 -18.94 16.65
C ARG A 104 -6.56 -19.07 15.60
N ARG A 105 -6.97 -17.96 14.98
CA ARG A 105 -7.84 -18.01 13.81
C ARG A 105 -6.98 -18.63 12.72
N LYS A 106 -7.09 -19.96 12.52
CA LYS A 106 -6.59 -20.64 11.31
C LYS A 106 -7.37 -20.06 10.14
N SER A 107 -6.93 -18.91 9.66
CA SER A 107 -7.62 -18.16 8.62
C SER A 107 -6.84 -18.32 7.33
N PHE A 108 -7.42 -19.05 6.38
CA PHE A 108 -7.27 -18.72 4.97
C PHE A 108 -5.86 -18.74 4.35
N ALA A 109 -4.88 -19.44 4.94
CA ALA A 109 -3.51 -19.48 4.41
C ALA A 109 -3.44 -20.07 2.97
N GLY A 110 -4.25 -21.09 2.67
CA GLY A 110 -4.28 -21.72 1.33
C GLY A 110 -4.92 -20.85 0.25
N VAL A 111 -6.08 -20.24 0.54
CA VAL A 111 -6.79 -19.37 -0.42
C VAL A 111 -5.99 -18.10 -0.70
N ARG A 112 -5.29 -17.55 0.31
CA ARG A 112 -4.37 -16.41 0.15
C ARG A 112 -3.14 -16.74 -0.69
N GLY A 113 -2.64 -17.97 -0.62
CA GLY A 113 -1.49 -18.41 -1.42
C GLY A 113 -1.81 -18.50 -2.92
N ILE A 114 -2.98 -19.03 -3.27
CA ILE A 114 -3.41 -19.15 -4.68
C ILE A 114 -3.62 -17.76 -5.29
N SER A 115 -4.32 -16.86 -4.59
CA SER A 115 -4.50 -15.48 -5.06
C SER A 115 -3.17 -14.77 -5.24
N PHE A 116 -2.21 -14.99 -4.32
CA PHE A 116 -0.87 -14.43 -4.41
C PHE A 116 -0.11 -14.96 -5.64
N GLY A 117 -0.19 -16.27 -5.93
CA GLY A 117 0.39 -16.85 -7.13
C GLY A 117 -0.22 -16.31 -8.43
N LEU A 118 -1.54 -16.13 -8.47
CA LEU A 118 -2.23 -15.54 -9.62
C LEU A 118 -1.81 -14.09 -9.87
N VAL A 119 -1.69 -13.28 -8.81
CA VAL A 119 -1.19 -11.90 -8.92
C VAL A 119 0.23 -11.90 -9.48
N LEU A 120 1.11 -12.78 -8.99
CA LEU A 120 2.48 -12.89 -9.51
C LEU A 120 2.54 -13.34 -10.97
N MET A 121 1.69 -14.28 -11.38
CA MET A 121 1.60 -14.69 -12.78
C MET A 121 1.14 -13.54 -13.66
N ALA A 122 0.15 -12.77 -13.22
CA ALA A 122 -0.33 -11.60 -13.96
C ALA A 122 0.76 -10.52 -14.07
N GLU A 123 1.45 -10.19 -12.98
CA GLU A 123 2.57 -9.23 -12.98
C GLU A 123 3.73 -9.71 -13.86
N GLY A 124 4.08 -10.98 -13.78
CA GLY A 124 5.13 -11.59 -14.62
C GLY A 124 4.77 -11.57 -16.10
N LEU A 125 3.51 -11.86 -16.45
CA LEU A 125 3.00 -11.75 -17.82
C LEU A 125 3.09 -10.32 -18.33
N LEU A 126 2.73 -9.33 -17.49
CA LEU A 126 2.82 -7.92 -17.85
C LEU A 126 4.27 -7.47 -18.07
N ILE A 127 5.19 -7.86 -17.18
CA ILE A 127 6.62 -7.61 -17.35
C ILE A 127 7.12 -8.22 -18.65
N PHE A 128 6.81 -9.50 -18.90
CA PHE A 128 7.18 -10.19 -20.13
C PHE A 128 6.63 -9.46 -21.37
N MET A 129 5.37 -9.04 -21.32
CA MET A 129 4.72 -8.31 -22.39
C MET A 129 5.41 -6.96 -22.67
N PHE A 130 5.82 -6.21 -21.64
CA PHE A 130 6.58 -4.96 -21.80
C PHE A 130 8.01 -5.18 -22.30
N LEU A 131 8.68 -6.25 -21.87
CA LEU A 131 10.05 -6.55 -22.31
C LEU A 131 10.10 -7.05 -23.76
N VAL A 132 9.16 -7.93 -24.16
CA VAL A 132 9.14 -8.55 -25.50
C VAL A 132 8.55 -7.62 -26.57
N ARG A 133 7.74 -6.62 -26.18
CA ARG A 133 7.12 -5.64 -27.09
C ARG A 133 6.43 -6.27 -28.30
N PRO A 134 5.40 -7.11 -28.11
CA PRO A 134 4.72 -7.74 -29.22
C PRO A 134 4.07 -6.70 -30.15
N TYR A 135 4.03 -7.01 -31.45
CA TYR A 135 3.56 -6.08 -32.49
C TYR A 135 2.13 -5.58 -32.26
N TRP A 136 1.21 -6.46 -31.82
CA TRP A 136 -0.18 -6.06 -31.55
C TRP A 136 -0.27 -5.04 -30.41
N LEU A 137 0.54 -5.21 -29.35
CA LEU A 137 0.53 -4.33 -28.20
C LEU A 137 1.01 -2.95 -28.58
N ARG A 138 2.02 -2.85 -29.45
CA ARG A 138 2.47 -1.57 -29.99
C ARG A 138 1.34 -0.83 -30.69
N ASN A 139 0.53 -1.53 -31.50
CA ASN A 139 -0.59 -0.92 -32.20
C ASN A 139 -1.67 -0.47 -31.21
N VAL A 140 -2.06 -1.32 -30.26
CA VAL A 140 -3.04 -0.97 -29.22
C VAL A 140 -2.58 0.24 -28.42
N VAL A 141 -1.34 0.25 -27.92
CA VAL A 141 -0.79 1.38 -27.15
C VAL A 141 -0.67 2.64 -28.01
N SER A 142 -0.30 2.53 -29.28
CA SER A 142 -0.19 3.71 -30.16
C SER A 142 -1.53 4.33 -30.50
N PHE A 143 -2.58 3.55 -30.73
CA PHE A 143 -3.90 4.06 -31.11
C PHE A 143 -4.77 4.42 -29.90
N TRP A 144 -4.70 3.62 -28.84
CA TRP A 144 -5.59 3.73 -27.68
C TRP A 144 -4.89 4.25 -26.42
N GLY A 145 -3.56 4.24 -26.36
CA GLY A 145 -2.81 4.54 -25.16
C GLY A 145 -3.12 5.92 -24.59
N GLY A 146 -3.12 6.96 -25.43
CA GLY A 146 -3.44 8.33 -25.00
C GLY A 146 -4.85 8.45 -24.40
N TYR A 147 -5.85 7.85 -25.07
CA TYR A 147 -7.24 7.87 -24.61
C TYR A 147 -7.42 7.10 -23.30
N ILE A 148 -6.81 5.91 -23.18
CA ILE A 148 -6.88 5.09 -21.97
C ILE A 148 -6.25 5.83 -20.79
N THR A 149 -5.06 6.40 -20.97
CA THR A 149 -4.38 7.18 -19.92
C THR A 149 -5.21 8.39 -19.51
N ALA A 150 -5.79 9.13 -20.45
CA ALA A 150 -6.62 10.30 -20.15
C ALA A 150 -7.84 9.93 -19.30
N VAL A 151 -8.56 8.87 -19.68
CA VAL A 151 -9.72 8.38 -18.92
C VAL A 151 -9.32 7.95 -17.51
N ILE A 152 -8.21 7.21 -17.35
CA ILE A 152 -7.71 6.79 -16.03
C ILE A 152 -7.39 8.01 -15.15
N CYS A 153 -6.67 9.01 -15.68
CA CYS A 153 -6.34 10.22 -14.93
C CYS A 153 -7.59 11.00 -14.50
N ILE A 154 -8.58 11.11 -15.39
CA ILE A 154 -9.86 11.77 -15.07
C ILE A 154 -10.58 11.03 -13.94
N VAL A 155 -10.70 9.71 -14.04
CA VAL A 155 -11.37 8.88 -13.02
C VAL A 155 -10.67 9.00 -11.67
N ILE A 156 -9.33 8.93 -11.64
CA ILE A 156 -8.55 9.09 -10.40
C ILE A 156 -8.73 10.51 -9.84
N GLY A 157 -8.64 11.54 -10.69
CA GLY A 157 -8.79 12.94 -10.29
C GLY A 157 -10.16 13.21 -9.67
N VAL A 158 -11.24 12.76 -10.31
CA VAL A 158 -12.62 12.88 -9.80
C VAL A 158 -12.76 12.11 -8.49
N GLY A 159 -12.20 10.91 -8.38
CA GLY A 159 -12.21 10.12 -7.15
C GLY A 159 -11.52 10.81 -5.98
N LEU A 160 -10.35 11.41 -6.22
CA LEU A 160 -9.62 12.18 -5.20
C LEU A 160 -10.38 13.43 -4.75
N LEU A 161 -11.00 14.16 -5.68
CA LEU A 161 -11.84 15.32 -5.36
C LEU A 161 -13.04 14.91 -4.51
N ALA A 162 -13.75 13.85 -4.89
CA ALA A 162 -14.89 13.34 -4.12
C ALA A 162 -14.46 12.93 -2.69
N PHE A 163 -13.32 12.25 -2.56
CA PHE A 163 -12.76 11.87 -1.26
C PHE A 163 -12.45 13.11 -0.39
N GLN A 164 -11.88 14.15 -0.98
CA GLN A 164 -11.57 15.39 -0.28
C GLN A 164 -12.83 16.11 0.20
N ILE A 165 -13.86 16.21 -0.64
CA ILE A 165 -15.15 16.83 -0.30
C ILE A 165 -15.83 16.10 0.86
N VAL A 166 -15.89 14.76 0.80
CA VAL A 166 -16.48 13.94 1.88
C VAL A 166 -15.72 14.12 3.19
N ARG A 167 -14.38 14.20 3.12
CA ARG A 167 -13.54 14.42 4.30
C ARG A 167 -13.80 15.79 4.94
N ILE A 168 -13.94 16.84 4.12
CA ILE A 168 -14.26 18.20 4.60
C ILE A 168 -15.66 18.24 5.21
N TYR A 169 -16.66 17.69 4.53
CA TYR A 169 -18.05 17.68 5.01
C TYR A 169 -18.18 17.02 6.39
N ARG A 170 -17.54 15.87 6.59
CA ARG A 170 -17.54 15.18 7.90
C ARG A 170 -16.84 16.00 9.00
N SER A 171 -15.81 16.78 8.66
CA SER A 171 -15.11 17.62 9.63
C SER A 171 -15.99 18.77 10.14
N ILE A 172 -16.75 19.41 9.25
CA ILE A 172 -17.61 20.55 9.61
C ILE A 172 -18.77 20.08 10.51
N HIS A 173 -19.43 18.97 10.14
CA HIS A 173 -20.57 18.47 10.91
C HIS A 173 -20.19 18.02 12.34
N LYS A 174 -18.99 17.45 12.51
CA LYS A 174 -18.46 17.07 13.82
C LYS A 174 -18.22 18.29 14.72
N SER A 175 -17.69 19.39 14.18
CA SER A 175 -17.47 20.63 14.93
C SER A 175 -18.79 21.27 15.38
N THR A 176 -19.82 21.27 14.53
CA THR A 176 -21.14 21.82 14.88
C THR A 176 -21.86 21.01 15.98
N SER A 177 -21.69 19.68 15.98
CA SER A 177 -22.29 18.82 17.02
C SER A 177 -21.59 18.99 18.38
N SER A 178 -20.25 19.17 18.38
CA SER A 178 -19.49 19.44 19.61
C SER A 178 -19.83 20.82 20.21
N ALA A 179 -19.99 21.85 19.38
CA ALA A 179 -20.37 23.20 19.84
C ALA A 179 -21.79 23.22 20.44
N LYS A 180 -22.75 22.52 19.81
CA LYS A 180 -24.12 22.41 20.33
C LYS A 180 -24.18 21.63 21.65
N SER A 181 -23.37 20.57 21.80
CA SER A 181 -23.29 19.81 23.06
C SER A 181 -22.68 20.61 24.21
N GLN A 182 -21.71 21.49 23.94
CA GLN A 182 -21.12 22.36 24.97
C GLN A 182 -22.05 23.51 25.37
N ALA A 183 -22.77 24.12 24.41
CA ALA A 183 -23.74 25.17 24.71
C ALA A 183 -24.91 24.66 25.56
N VAL A 184 -25.40 23.43 25.30
CA VAL A 184 -26.47 22.81 26.09
C VAL A 184 -25.97 22.37 27.47
N GLY A 185 -24.73 21.88 27.58
CA GLY A 185 -24.12 21.52 28.87
C GLY A 185 -23.87 22.74 29.77
N GLY A 186 -23.34 23.84 29.21
CA GLY A 186 -23.10 25.09 29.94
C GLY A 186 -24.38 25.75 30.43
N ALA A 187 -25.42 25.82 29.60
CA ALA A 187 -26.72 26.40 29.97
C ALA A 187 -27.46 25.60 31.07
N SER A 188 -27.15 24.31 31.24
CA SER A 188 -27.70 23.51 32.35
C SER A 188 -26.98 23.76 33.67
N ASN A 189 -25.68 24.07 33.63
CA ASN A 189 -24.85 24.33 34.80
C ASN A 189 -25.13 25.71 35.41
N ASP A 190 -25.45 26.71 34.56
CA ASP A 190 -25.83 28.06 35.00
C ASP A 190 -27.23 28.15 35.63
N ARG A 191 -28.06 27.10 35.52
CA ARG A 191 -29.39 27.04 36.16
C ARG A 191 -29.39 26.34 37.53
N GLN A 192 -28.26 25.75 37.94
CA GLN A 192 -28.13 25.05 39.21
C GLN A 192 -27.33 25.82 40.28
N ASN A 193 -26.86 27.03 39.94
CA ASN A 193 -26.30 28.02 40.87
C ASN A 193 -27.29 29.20 41.04
#